data_AF-A0A9E7ZJQ5-F1
#
_entry.id   AF-A0A9E7ZJQ5-F1
#
_cell.length_a   1.000
_cell.length_b   1.000
_cell.length_c   1.000
_cell.angle_alpha   90.00
_cell.angle_beta   90.00
_cell.angle_gamma   90.00
#
_symmetry.space_group_name_H-M   'P 1'
#
loop_
_entity.id
_entity.type
_entity.pdbx_description
1 polymer ?
#
loop_
_entity_poly.entity_id
_entity_poly.type
_entity_poly.pdbx_seq_one_letter_code
_entity_poly.pdbx_strand_id
1 'polypeptide(L)'
;MFKTALSAACLVALTSTGVQAAGPTSLGQFGDWNAAAYAKGDLARCFIMSKPSSEEPSNLRHGEVFFFVQTGEKASATESSFQTGYDFARNSVVTVTIGDDSFRMLTEGSNAWLERLEREPALLAAMRAGSTMTLEARSLRGNVTTYTFSLAGVTAASRMLARCNTDATQS
;
A
#
# COMPACT_ATOMS: atom_id res chain seq x y z
N MET A 1 -45.00 36.10 -50.36
CA MET A 1 -45.54 35.11 -49.40
C MET A 1 -44.39 34.21 -48.98
N PHE A 2 -43.67 34.58 -47.92
CA PHE A 2 -42.51 33.84 -47.40
C PHE A 2 -42.97 32.92 -46.27
N LYS A 3 -42.74 31.60 -46.42
CA LYS A 3 -43.15 30.59 -45.45
C LYS A 3 -42.21 30.60 -44.23
N THR A 4 -42.83 30.66 -43.06
CA THR A 4 -42.23 30.71 -41.72
C THR A 4 -41.60 29.38 -41.28
N ALA A 5 -40.53 29.54 -40.50
CA ALA A 5 -39.65 28.54 -39.94
C ALA A 5 -40.25 27.73 -38.79
N LEU A 6 -39.72 26.52 -38.57
CA LEU A 6 -39.80 25.81 -37.28
C LEU A 6 -38.45 25.12 -37.03
N SER A 7 -37.54 25.83 -36.35
CA SER A 7 -36.28 25.24 -35.87
C SER A 7 -36.54 24.56 -34.54
N ALA A 8 -36.51 23.23 -34.51
CA ALA A 8 -36.57 22.44 -33.29
C ALA A 8 -35.20 22.52 -32.57
N ALA A 9 -35.14 23.29 -31.49
CA ALA A 9 -33.97 23.32 -30.61
C ALA A 9 -33.98 22.07 -29.71
N CYS A 10 -33.16 21.09 -30.06
CA CYS A 10 -32.94 19.90 -29.25
C CYS A 10 -32.01 20.26 -28.07
N LEU A 11 -32.57 20.35 -26.86
CA LEU A 11 -31.82 20.57 -25.62
C LEU A 11 -31.07 19.26 -25.27
N VAL A 12 -29.80 19.16 -25.64
CA VAL A 12 -28.96 18.03 -25.24
C VAL A 12 -28.53 18.24 -23.79
N ALA A 13 -29.15 17.51 -22.87
CA ALA A 13 -28.72 17.45 -21.48
C ALA A 13 -27.39 16.70 -21.39
N LEU A 14 -26.29 17.44 -21.14
CA LEU A 14 -24.99 16.87 -20.82
C LEU A 14 -25.04 16.27 -19.41
N THR A 15 -25.37 14.98 -19.30
CA THR A 15 -25.13 14.22 -18.07
C THR A 15 -23.64 13.89 -18.01
N SER A 16 -22.89 14.64 -17.20
CA SER A 16 -21.51 14.30 -16.86
C SER A 16 -21.51 13.03 -16.00
N THR A 17 -21.29 11.88 -16.62
CA THR A 17 -20.91 10.65 -15.90
C THR A 17 -19.50 10.85 -15.37
N GLY A 18 -19.38 11.38 -14.14
CA GLY A 18 -18.13 11.37 -13.42
C GLY A 18 -17.66 9.93 -13.27
N VAL A 19 -16.51 9.60 -13.85
CA VAL A 19 -15.83 8.34 -13.56
C VAL A 19 -15.39 8.42 -12.10
N GLN A 20 -16.15 7.78 -11.21
CA GLN A 20 -15.71 7.55 -9.85
C GLN A 20 -14.55 6.56 -9.91
N ALA A 21 -13.36 6.99 -9.48
CA ALA A 21 -12.26 6.08 -9.27
C ALA A 21 -12.69 5.09 -8.18
N ALA A 22 -12.98 3.85 -8.56
CA ALA A 22 -13.28 2.79 -7.61
C ALA A 22 -12.06 2.59 -6.70
N GLY A 23 -12.28 2.61 -5.39
CA GLY A 23 -11.23 2.29 -4.41
C GLY A 23 -10.76 0.83 -4.56
N PRO A 24 -9.73 0.42 -3.80
CA PRO A 24 -9.23 -0.95 -3.85
C PRO A 24 -10.34 -1.98 -3.59
N THR A 25 -10.41 -3.00 -4.44
CA THR A 25 -11.31 -4.15 -4.29
C THR A 25 -10.70 -5.14 -3.32
N SER A 26 -11.43 -5.52 -2.26
CA SER A 26 -10.93 -6.48 -1.27
C SER A 26 -10.74 -7.87 -1.88
N LEU A 27 -9.58 -8.48 -1.61
CA LEU A 27 -9.26 -9.86 -1.93
C LEU A 27 -9.32 -10.78 -0.69
N GLY A 28 -9.66 -10.21 0.47
CA GLY A 28 -9.83 -10.92 1.73
C GLY A 28 -8.93 -10.42 2.86
N GLN A 29 -9.26 -10.88 4.07
CA GLN A 29 -8.50 -10.64 5.30
C GLN A 29 -7.92 -11.96 5.81
N PHE A 30 -6.65 -11.93 6.20
CA PHE A 30 -5.87 -13.09 6.62
C PHE A 30 -5.11 -12.74 7.90
N GLY A 31 -5.71 -13.07 9.05
CA GLY A 31 -5.18 -12.59 10.34
C GLY A 31 -5.15 -11.07 10.37
N ASP A 32 -3.95 -10.51 10.59
CA ASP A 32 -3.74 -9.07 10.69
C ASP A 32 -3.51 -8.41 9.32
N TRP A 33 -3.43 -9.20 8.23
CA TRP A 33 -3.11 -8.74 6.89
C TRP A 33 -4.34 -8.70 5.98
N ASN A 34 -4.56 -7.58 5.32
CA ASN A 34 -5.62 -7.39 4.32
C ASN A 34 -5.03 -7.42 2.92
N ALA A 35 -5.62 -8.18 2.01
CA ALA A 35 -5.26 -8.20 0.60
C ALA A 35 -6.28 -7.41 -0.23
N ALA A 36 -5.82 -6.63 -1.19
CA ALA A 36 -6.71 -5.89 -2.10
C ALA A 36 -6.09 -5.73 -3.50
N ALA A 37 -6.93 -5.48 -4.49
CA ALA A 37 -6.57 -5.16 -5.87
C ALA A 37 -6.99 -3.73 -6.22
N TYR A 38 -6.23 -3.07 -7.10
CA TYR A 38 -6.57 -1.76 -7.66
C TYR A 38 -6.11 -1.66 -9.11
N ALA A 39 -6.78 -0.82 -9.90
CA ALA A 39 -6.40 -0.55 -11.27
C ALA A 39 -5.25 0.47 -11.33
N LYS A 40 -4.24 0.19 -12.16
CA LYS A 40 -3.16 1.12 -12.53
C LYS A 40 -3.07 1.15 -14.06
N GLY A 41 -3.81 2.06 -14.67
CA GLY A 41 -4.04 2.04 -16.13
C GLY A 41 -4.80 0.77 -16.51
N ASP A 42 -4.32 0.06 -17.52
CA ASP A 42 -4.93 -1.20 -18.01
C ASP A 42 -4.49 -2.44 -17.22
N LEU A 43 -3.65 -2.27 -16.19
CA LEU A 43 -3.11 -3.36 -15.37
C LEU A 43 -3.75 -3.37 -13.99
N ALA A 44 -4.04 -4.57 -13.47
CA ALA A 44 -4.35 -4.74 -12.05
C ALA A 44 -3.07 -4.82 -11.24
N ARG A 45 -3.11 -4.22 -10.06
CA ARG A 45 -2.09 -4.25 -9.03
C ARG A 45 -2.71 -4.78 -7.77
N CYS A 46 -1.95 -5.55 -7.01
CA CYS A 46 -2.43 -6.10 -5.76
C CYS A 46 -1.43 -5.76 -4.66
N PHE A 47 -1.96 -5.57 -3.47
CA PHE A 47 -1.16 -5.35 -2.28
C PHE A 47 -1.73 -6.13 -1.11
N ILE A 48 -0.86 -6.42 -0.15
CA ILE A 48 -1.24 -6.77 1.20
C ILE A 48 -0.81 -5.63 2.12
N MET A 49 -1.61 -5.37 3.14
CA MET A 49 -1.29 -4.35 4.14
C MET A 49 -1.63 -4.80 5.55
N SER A 50 -0.87 -4.32 6.51
CA SER A 50 -1.17 -4.42 7.94
C SER A 50 -0.98 -3.07 8.61
N LYS A 51 -1.71 -2.87 9.71
CA LYS A 51 -1.42 -1.84 10.71
C LYS A 51 -0.48 -2.44 11.77
N PRO A 52 0.30 -1.62 12.51
CA PRO A 52 1.08 -2.12 13.62
C PRO A 52 0.17 -2.59 14.77
N SER A 53 0.62 -3.60 15.50
CA SER A 53 0.02 -4.03 16.77
C SER A 53 0.46 -3.16 17.95
N SER A 54 1.53 -2.36 17.80
CA SER A 54 2.00 -1.40 18.80
C SER A 54 2.76 -0.25 18.12
N GLU A 55 2.57 0.95 18.65
CA GLU A 55 3.20 2.20 18.21
C GLU A 55 3.84 2.88 19.43
N GLU A 56 5.14 3.13 19.38
CA GLU A 56 5.87 3.74 20.49
C GLU A 56 6.68 4.96 20.01
N PRO A 57 6.82 6.02 20.84
CA PRO A 57 6.22 6.18 22.17
C PRO A 57 4.70 6.42 22.15
N SER A 58 3.95 5.69 22.96
CA SER A 58 2.47 5.74 23.00
C SER A 58 1.86 7.13 23.33
N ASN A 59 2.65 8.07 23.85
CA ASN A 59 2.23 9.45 24.11
C ASN A 59 2.32 10.39 22.89
N LEU A 60 2.85 9.93 21.77
CA LEU A 60 2.92 10.69 20.52
C LEU A 60 1.71 10.40 19.63
N ARG A 61 1.40 11.36 18.74
CA ARG A 61 0.42 11.14 17.66
C ARG A 61 1.16 10.63 16.42
N HIS A 62 1.00 9.35 16.14
CA HIS A 62 1.61 8.66 14.99
C HIS A 62 0.83 8.85 13.68
N GLY A 63 -0.48 9.04 13.77
CA GLY A 63 -1.39 9.13 12.62
C GLY A 63 -1.67 7.74 12.03
N GLU A 64 -1.94 7.65 10.73
CA GLU A 64 -2.13 6.34 10.09
C GLU A 64 -0.78 5.72 9.73
N VAL A 65 -0.57 4.49 10.16
CA VAL A 65 0.67 3.75 9.96
C VAL A 65 0.37 2.41 9.32
N PHE A 66 1.08 2.11 8.24
CA PHE A 66 0.85 0.91 7.45
C PHE A 66 2.16 0.35 6.90
N PHE A 67 2.24 -0.97 6.83
CA PHE A 67 3.24 -1.66 6.02
C PHE A 67 2.54 -2.34 4.85
N PHE A 68 3.08 -2.17 3.66
CA PHE A 68 2.57 -2.74 2.42
C PHE A 68 3.58 -3.70 1.80
N VAL A 69 3.08 -4.76 1.18
CA VAL A 69 3.80 -5.50 0.15
C VAL A 69 2.91 -5.55 -1.07
N GLN A 70 3.35 -4.93 -2.16
CA GLN A 70 2.63 -4.88 -3.42
C GLN A 70 3.32 -5.70 -4.50
N THR A 71 2.59 -6.08 -5.55
CA THR A 71 3.23 -6.58 -6.78
C THR A 71 4.24 -5.54 -7.27
N GLY A 72 5.35 -5.94 -7.88
CA GLY A 72 6.40 -5.07 -8.43
C GLY A 72 6.21 -4.80 -9.92
N GLU A 73 6.95 -3.88 -10.53
CA GLU A 73 6.80 -3.56 -11.96
C GLU A 73 7.12 -4.74 -12.89
N LYS A 74 8.07 -5.60 -12.47
CA LYS A 74 8.38 -6.84 -13.16
C LYS A 74 7.43 -7.94 -12.70
N ALA A 75 7.02 -8.80 -13.63
CA ALA A 75 6.24 -10.00 -13.31
C ALA A 75 6.95 -10.83 -12.21
N SER A 76 6.22 -11.21 -11.17
CA SER A 76 6.69 -11.93 -9.97
C SER A 76 7.59 -11.15 -9.00
N ALA A 77 7.91 -9.88 -9.25
CA ALA A 77 8.55 -9.03 -8.25
C ALA A 77 7.53 -8.55 -7.21
N THR A 78 8.02 -8.20 -6.01
CA THR A 78 7.27 -7.45 -5.01
C THR A 78 7.99 -6.16 -4.68
N GLU A 79 7.27 -5.21 -4.11
CA GLU A 79 7.81 -3.97 -3.56
C GLU A 79 7.20 -3.75 -2.18
N SER A 80 8.05 -3.59 -1.18
CA SER A 80 7.65 -3.35 0.19
C SER A 80 7.79 -1.88 0.54
N SER A 81 6.75 -1.31 1.16
CA SER A 81 6.77 0.08 1.59
C SER A 81 6.19 0.26 3.00
N PHE A 82 6.67 1.29 3.68
CA PHE A 82 6.22 1.68 4.99
C PHE A 82 5.70 3.12 4.95
N GLN A 83 4.51 3.34 5.47
CA GLN A 83 3.84 4.64 5.49
C GLN A 83 3.55 5.05 6.93
N THR A 84 3.72 6.33 7.22
CA THR A 84 3.40 6.91 8.53
C THR A 84 2.54 8.17 8.39
N GLY A 85 1.92 8.60 9.49
CA GLY A 85 1.14 9.83 9.54
C GLY A 85 1.96 11.10 9.77
N TYR A 86 3.28 11.03 9.63
CA TYR A 86 4.19 12.17 9.73
C TYR A 86 5.32 12.03 8.70
N ASP A 87 6.01 13.13 8.41
CA ASP A 87 7.21 13.09 7.58
C ASP A 87 8.41 12.56 8.37
N PHE A 88 9.22 11.71 7.74
CA PHE A 88 10.49 11.25 8.28
C PHE A 88 11.53 12.38 8.35
N ALA A 89 12.52 12.22 9.22
CA ALA A 89 13.68 13.09 9.24
C ALA A 89 14.45 13.00 7.91
N ARG A 90 14.95 14.14 7.44
CA ARG A 90 15.75 14.21 6.21
C ARG A 90 16.97 13.30 6.32
N ASN A 91 17.25 12.54 5.26
CA ASN A 91 18.36 11.58 5.20
C ASN A 91 18.33 10.49 6.28
N SER A 92 17.16 10.25 6.90
CA SER A 92 16.99 9.12 7.81
C SER A 92 16.69 7.84 7.03
N VAL A 93 16.74 6.72 7.73
CA VAL A 93 16.34 5.41 7.22
C VAL A 93 15.42 4.75 8.23
N VAL A 94 14.58 3.85 7.74
CA VAL A 94 13.81 2.94 8.58
C VAL A 94 14.55 1.62 8.64
N THR A 95 14.71 1.07 9.85
CA THR A 95 15.31 -0.25 10.06
C THR A 95 14.19 -1.25 10.34
N VAL A 96 14.09 -2.29 9.52
CA VAL A 96 13.15 -3.41 9.67
C VAL A 96 13.90 -4.58 10.28
N THR A 97 13.36 -5.20 11.33
CA THR A 97 13.94 -6.38 11.99
C THR A 97 12.91 -7.49 12.10
N ILE A 98 13.28 -8.73 11.72
CA ILE A 98 12.45 -9.94 11.81
C ILE A 98 13.34 -11.08 12.29
N GLY A 99 13.22 -11.47 13.56
CA GLY A 99 14.19 -12.40 14.15
C GLY A 99 15.61 -11.82 14.08
N ASP A 100 16.53 -12.58 13.49
CA ASP A 100 17.93 -12.14 13.29
C ASP A 100 18.16 -11.37 11.98
N ASP A 101 17.14 -11.29 11.11
CA ASP A 101 17.25 -10.58 9.83
C ASP A 101 16.98 -9.07 10.00
N SER A 102 17.79 -8.25 9.31
CA SER A 102 17.64 -6.80 9.28
C SER A 102 17.67 -6.24 7.84
N PHE A 103 16.83 -5.24 7.60
CA PHE A 103 16.69 -4.54 6.33
C PHE A 103 16.61 -3.04 6.54
N ARG A 104 17.00 -2.27 5.52
CA ARG A 104 16.98 -0.80 5.54
C ARG A 104 16.03 -0.29 4.48
N MET A 105 15.25 0.73 4.82
CA MET A 105 14.37 1.43 3.88
C MET A 105 14.75 2.92 3.82
N LEU A 106 14.81 3.46 2.60
CA LEU A 106 15.07 4.87 2.34
C LEU A 106 13.78 5.66 2.50
N THR A 107 13.84 6.79 3.21
CA THR A 107 12.67 7.63 3.51
C THR A 107 12.48 8.75 2.50
N GLU A 108 11.24 9.01 2.09
CA GLU A 108 10.82 10.18 1.32
C GLU A 108 9.45 10.67 1.82
N GLY A 109 9.40 11.90 2.34
CA GLY A 109 8.20 12.43 2.98
C GLY A 109 7.76 11.52 4.13
N SER A 110 6.54 11.00 4.05
CA SER A 110 5.95 10.07 5.03
C SER A 110 6.03 8.59 4.62
N ASN A 111 6.77 8.28 3.56
CA ASN A 111 6.91 6.93 2.99
C ASN A 111 8.36 6.44 3.06
N ALA A 112 8.55 5.12 3.06
CA ALA A 112 9.85 4.50 2.93
C ALA A 112 9.77 3.23 2.07
N TRP A 113 10.84 2.94 1.31
CA TRP A 113 10.97 1.75 0.45
C TRP A 113 12.29 1.06 0.69
N LEU A 114 12.33 -0.25 0.46
CA LEU A 114 13.54 -1.04 0.65
C LEU A 114 14.74 -0.44 -0.11
N GLU A 115 15.86 -0.22 0.59
CA GLU A 115 17.08 0.39 0.03
C GLU A 115 17.70 -0.48 -1.07
N ARG A 116 17.58 -1.80 -0.94
CA ARG A 116 18.13 -2.80 -1.85
C ARG A 116 17.03 -3.68 -2.40
N LEU A 117 16.56 -3.40 -3.61
CA LEU A 117 15.44 -4.12 -4.23
C LEU A 117 15.74 -5.62 -4.42
N GLU A 118 17.00 -6.01 -4.60
CA GLU A 118 17.42 -7.41 -4.67
C GLU A 118 17.18 -8.19 -3.36
N ARG A 119 16.91 -7.49 -2.24
CA ARG A 119 16.57 -8.08 -0.95
C ARG A 119 15.07 -8.27 -0.73
N GLU A 120 14.20 -7.82 -1.63
CA GLU A 120 12.75 -8.02 -1.52
C GLU A 120 12.35 -9.50 -1.32
N PRO A 121 12.91 -10.48 -2.06
CA PRO A 121 12.59 -11.88 -1.83
C PRO A 121 12.98 -12.36 -0.43
N ALA A 122 14.11 -11.87 0.10
CA ALA A 122 14.58 -12.20 1.44
C ALA A 122 13.70 -11.58 2.52
N LEU A 123 13.25 -10.33 2.34
CA LEU A 123 12.31 -9.67 3.25
C LEU A 123 10.99 -10.44 3.32
N LEU A 124 10.38 -10.74 2.17
CA LEU A 124 9.12 -11.48 2.14
C LEU A 124 9.26 -12.91 2.69
N ALA A 125 10.41 -13.56 2.48
CA ALA A 125 10.70 -14.86 3.09
C ALA A 125 10.79 -14.77 4.62
N ALA A 126 11.52 -13.77 5.15
CA ALA A 126 11.60 -13.52 6.59
C ALA A 126 10.23 -13.21 7.18
N MET A 127 9.41 -12.38 6.52
CA MET A 127 8.03 -12.10 6.93
C MET A 127 7.19 -13.38 7.01
N ARG A 128 7.29 -14.28 6.03
CA ARG A 128 6.54 -15.56 6.01
C ARG A 128 6.96 -16.55 7.09
N ALA A 129 8.23 -16.50 7.49
CA ALA A 129 8.81 -17.40 8.49
C ALA A 129 8.71 -16.85 9.93
N GLY A 130 8.67 -15.52 10.08
CA GLY A 130 8.62 -14.84 11.37
C GLY A 130 7.22 -14.73 11.98
N SER A 131 7.19 -14.35 13.25
CA SER A 131 5.95 -14.05 14.00
C SER A 131 5.70 -12.56 14.18
N THR A 132 6.77 -11.77 14.29
CA THR A 132 6.73 -10.32 14.51
C THR A 132 7.78 -9.61 13.66
N MET A 133 7.45 -8.40 13.21
CA MET A 133 8.35 -7.50 12.48
C MET A 133 8.38 -6.14 13.20
N THR A 134 9.58 -5.63 13.50
CA THR A 134 9.75 -4.34 14.18
C THR A 134 10.39 -3.33 13.24
N LEU A 135 9.81 -2.13 13.18
CA LEU A 135 10.32 -1.00 12.40
C LEU A 135 10.73 0.13 13.33
N GLU A 136 11.99 0.57 13.24
CA GLU A 136 12.48 1.79 13.90
C GLU A 136 12.61 2.91 12.87
N ALA A 137 12.08 4.09 13.20
CA ALA A 137 12.09 5.26 12.35
C ALA A 137 12.39 6.54 13.14
N ARG A 138 12.63 7.65 12.42
CA ARG A 138 12.78 8.98 13.00
C ARG A 138 11.86 9.97 12.30
N SER A 139 11.00 10.63 13.06
CA SER A 139 10.15 11.71 12.54
C SER A 139 10.95 12.98 12.23
N LEU A 140 10.42 13.85 11.38
CA LEU A 140 10.99 15.16 11.04
C LEU A 140 11.17 16.05 12.28
N ARG A 141 10.36 15.84 13.32
CA ARG A 141 10.46 16.51 14.62
C ARG A 141 11.55 15.95 15.53
N GLY A 142 12.29 14.93 15.08
CA GLY A 142 13.41 14.33 15.82
C GLY A 142 13.05 13.18 16.74
N ASN A 143 11.76 12.85 16.92
CA ASN A 143 11.34 11.72 17.73
C ASN A 143 11.71 10.41 17.05
N VAL A 144 12.34 9.50 17.82
CA VAL A 144 12.47 8.08 17.45
C VAL A 144 11.13 7.41 17.68
N THR A 145 10.68 6.63 16.71
CA THR A 145 9.44 5.87 16.78
C THR A 145 9.69 4.42 16.46
N THR A 146 8.95 3.53 17.10
CA THR A 146 9.03 2.09 16.90
C THR A 146 7.64 1.53 16.64
N TYR A 147 7.56 0.63 15.67
CA TYR A 147 6.31 -0.03 15.29
C TYR A 147 6.52 -1.53 15.32
N THR A 148 5.62 -2.24 15.98
CA THR A 148 5.60 -3.71 15.93
C THR A 148 4.43 -4.14 15.07
N PHE A 149 4.69 -5.02 14.11
CA PHE A 149 3.68 -5.66 13.27
C PHE A 149 3.62 -7.15 13.59
N SER A 150 2.41 -7.65 13.77
CA SER A 150 2.16 -9.09 13.75
C SER A 150 2.32 -9.61 12.31
N LEU A 151 3.00 -10.74 12.15
CA LEU A 151 3.12 -11.45 10.88
C LEU A 151 2.06 -12.55 10.73
N ALA A 152 1.09 -12.63 11.66
CA ALA A 152 0.01 -13.61 11.60
C ALA A 152 -0.83 -13.41 10.32
N GLY A 153 -0.79 -14.42 9.44
CA GLY A 153 -1.55 -14.45 8.19
C GLY A 153 -0.84 -13.88 6.96
N VAL A 154 0.38 -13.32 7.10
CA VAL A 154 1.13 -12.75 5.98
C VAL A 154 1.42 -13.76 4.86
N THR A 155 1.67 -15.03 5.22
CA THR A 155 1.86 -16.12 4.26
C THR A 155 0.60 -16.37 3.43
N ALA A 156 -0.58 -16.31 4.04
CA ALA A 156 -1.83 -16.48 3.33
C ALA A 156 -2.16 -15.26 2.46
N ALA A 157 -2.01 -14.06 3.01
CA ALA A 157 -2.22 -12.82 2.28
C ALA A 157 -1.30 -12.73 1.05
N SER A 158 0.00 -13.01 1.21
CA SER A 158 0.98 -12.88 0.11
C SER A 158 0.75 -13.85 -1.05
N ARG A 159 -0.02 -14.93 -0.87
CA ARG A 159 -0.45 -15.80 -1.98
C ARG A 159 -1.43 -15.10 -2.91
N MET A 160 -2.14 -14.08 -2.45
CA MET A 160 -3.04 -13.27 -3.29
C MET A 160 -2.25 -12.41 -4.28
N LEU A 161 -1.05 -11.97 -3.92
CA LEU A 161 -0.16 -11.23 -4.82
C LEU A 161 0.22 -12.05 -6.06
N ALA A 162 0.46 -13.36 -5.89
CA ALA A 162 0.78 -14.28 -6.99
C ALA A 162 -0.43 -14.58 -7.89
N ARG A 163 -1.66 -14.34 -7.41
CA ARG A 163 -2.91 -14.55 -8.13
C ARG A 163 -3.49 -13.24 -8.67
N CYS A 164 -2.68 -12.18 -8.69
CA CYS A 164 -3.12 -10.86 -9.12
C CYS A 164 -3.42 -10.87 -10.62
N ASN A 165 -4.67 -11.23 -10.96
CA ASN A 165 -5.22 -11.18 -12.30
C ASN A 165 -6.41 -10.21 -12.34
N THR A 166 -6.50 -9.50 -13.45
CA THR A 166 -7.36 -8.35 -13.76
C THR A 166 -8.86 -8.63 -13.84
N ASP A 167 -9.29 -9.89 -13.81
CA ASP A 167 -10.70 -10.25 -14.06
C ASP A 167 -11.61 -9.99 -12.84
N ALA A 168 -11.04 -9.83 -11.64
CA ALA A 168 -11.79 -9.61 -10.40
C ALA A 168 -12.27 -8.14 -10.21
N THR A 169 -11.82 -7.21 -11.04
CA THR A 169 -12.13 -5.77 -10.92
C THR A 169 -13.25 -5.29 -11.85
N GLN A 170 -13.92 -6.19 -12.58
CA GLN A 170 -14.97 -5.87 -13.56
C GLN A 170 -16.32 -6.57 -13.30
N SER A 171 -16.68 -6.85 -12.05
CA SER A 171 -18.02 -7.35 -11.67
C SER A 171 -18.82 -6.28 -10.94
#